data_AF-A0A176S335-F1
#
_entry.id   AF-A0A176S335-F1
#
_cell.length_a   1.000
_cell.length_b   1.000
_cell.length_c   1.000
_cell.angle_alpha   90.00
_cell.angle_beta   90.00
_cell.angle_gamma   90.00
#
_symmetry.space_group_name_H-M   'P 1'
#
loop_
_entity.id
_entity.type
_entity.pdbx_description
1 polymer ?
#
loop_
_entity_poly.entity_id
_entity_poly.type
_entity_poly.pdbx_seq_one_letter_code
_entity_poly.pdbx_strand_id
1 'polypeptide(L)'
;MAVCVLSVTLVWLLYDTAFEGQQERLVETAQSQARLIEAIAHFNAKHNPCDMPGGTFVATLSQIIDAHEHYKGFGETGEFTLARREGEQIVFLLRHRHFDLENPQPVSFKSHLAEPMRQALLGRAGTMIGLDYRGEWVLAAYEPVPLLKLGIVAKIDMAEIRAPFIRMGWIAMAISLLIIVAAIWAFLRIVDPIIIRMIKTKTYLRTILEYSNQLTERLSSIVDSLPVIPYTCKAEGDFVATYVGKNIKEVTGYE
;
A
#
# COMPACT_ATOMS: atom_id res chain seq x y z
N MET A 1 14.39 2.50 3.24
CA MET A 1 13.61 1.84 4.31
C MET A 1 12.32 2.58 4.63
N ALA A 2 12.33 3.83 5.09
CA ALA A 2 11.10 4.57 5.44
C ALA A 2 10.06 4.66 4.31
N VAL A 3 10.51 4.96 3.08
CA VAL A 3 9.64 5.03 1.89
C VAL A 3 8.93 3.70 1.61
N CYS A 4 9.67 2.58 1.67
CA CYS A 4 9.12 1.25 1.44
C CYS A 4 8.09 0.87 2.50
N VAL A 5 8.39 1.16 3.77
CA VAL A 5 7.46 0.90 4.88
C VAL A 5 6.17 1.69 4.67
N LEU A 6 6.28 3.00 4.39
CA LEU A 6 5.13 3.87 4.16
C LEU A 6 4.29 3.42 2.96
N SER A 7 4.91 3.00 1.86
CA SER A 7 4.18 2.48 0.69
C SER A 7 3.45 1.19 1.00
N VAL A 8 4.08 0.26 1.73
CA VAL A 8 3.47 -1.02 2.10
C VAL A 8 2.29 -0.79 3.04
N THR A 9 2.44 0.08 4.05
CA THR A 9 1.35 0.43 4.96
C THR A 9 0.18 1.10 4.26
N LEU A 10 0.45 1.97 3.28
CA LEU A 10 -0.61 2.64 2.52
C LEU A 10 -1.38 1.64 1.65
N VAL A 11 -0.67 0.77 0.92
CA VAL A 11 -1.31 -0.27 0.08
C VAL A 11 -2.13 -1.23 0.95
N TRP A 12 -1.60 -1.60 2.12
CA TRP A 12 -2.32 -2.46 3.06
C TRP A 12 -3.58 -1.80 3.62
N LEU A 13 -3.51 -0.52 4.03
CA LEU A 13 -4.68 0.22 4.50
C LEU A 13 -5.75 0.34 3.41
N LEU A 14 -5.35 0.65 2.18
CA LEU A 14 -6.27 0.74 1.05
C LEU A 14 -6.90 -0.63 0.71
N TYR A 15 -6.13 -1.72 0.84
CA TYR A 15 -6.65 -3.07 0.64
C TYR A 15 -7.70 -3.41 1.68
N ASP A 16 -7.41 -3.13 2.96
CA ASP A 16 -8.30 -3.43 4.08
C ASP A 16 -9.62 -2.67 3.95
N THR A 17 -9.57 -1.36 3.71
CA THR A 17 -10.78 -0.54 3.49
C THR A 17 -11.58 -0.99 2.26
N ALA A 18 -10.90 -1.33 1.16
CA ALA A 18 -11.60 -1.83 -0.03
C ALA A 18 -12.21 -3.22 0.20
N PHE A 19 -11.53 -4.08 0.95
CA PHE A 19 -12.01 -5.41 1.31
C PHE A 19 -13.27 -5.32 2.18
N GLU A 20 -13.25 -4.50 3.23
CA GLU A 20 -14.42 -4.24 4.07
C GLU A 20 -15.59 -3.70 3.24
N GLY A 21 -15.34 -2.71 2.37
CA GLY A 21 -16.37 -2.17 1.49
C GLY A 21 -16.98 -3.19 0.52
N GLN A 22 -16.16 -4.11 -0.05
CA GLN A 22 -16.69 -5.20 -0.87
C GLN A 22 -17.50 -6.20 -0.03
N GLN A 23 -17.05 -6.49 1.19
CA GLN A 23 -17.75 -7.39 2.10
C GLN A 23 -19.14 -6.85 2.45
N GLU A 24 -19.24 -5.58 2.87
CA GLU A 24 -20.53 -4.93 3.19
C GLU A 24 -21.47 -4.93 1.99
N ARG A 25 -20.96 -4.53 0.81
CA ARG A 25 -21.75 -4.54 -0.43
C ARG A 25 -22.28 -5.92 -0.76
N LEU A 26 -21.48 -6.97 -0.58
CA LEU A 26 -21.91 -8.35 -0.80
C LEU A 26 -23.02 -8.75 0.17
N VAL A 27 -22.93 -8.38 1.45
CA VAL A 27 -23.98 -8.62 2.46
C VAL A 27 -25.28 -7.96 2.05
N GLU A 28 -25.25 -6.65 1.80
CA GLU A 28 -26.43 -5.89 1.41
C GLU A 28 -27.09 -6.48 0.16
N THR A 29 -26.27 -6.90 -0.80
CA THR A 29 -26.74 -7.49 -2.04
C THR A 29 -27.38 -8.86 -1.80
N ALA A 30 -26.73 -9.76 -1.05
CA ALA A 30 -27.27 -11.08 -0.73
C ALA A 30 -28.58 -10.97 0.06
N GLN A 31 -28.64 -10.06 1.04
CA GLN A 31 -29.82 -9.81 1.85
C GLN A 31 -30.97 -9.24 1.02
N SER A 32 -30.70 -8.22 0.20
CA SER A 32 -31.69 -7.63 -0.68
C SER A 32 -32.29 -8.68 -1.64
N GLN A 33 -31.44 -9.52 -2.23
CA GLN A 33 -31.89 -10.60 -3.11
C GLN A 33 -32.70 -11.67 -2.37
N ALA A 34 -32.26 -12.09 -1.18
CA ALA A 34 -33.02 -13.03 -0.36
C ALA A 34 -34.43 -12.50 -0.03
N ARG A 35 -34.53 -11.22 0.39
CA ARG A 35 -35.82 -10.58 0.70
C ARG A 35 -36.70 -10.39 -0.52
N LEU A 36 -36.12 -10.06 -1.67
CA LEU A 36 -36.86 -9.96 -2.93
C LEU A 36 -37.44 -11.32 -3.34
N ILE A 37 -36.63 -12.38 -3.26
CA ILE A 37 -37.06 -13.76 -3.55
C ILE A 37 -38.19 -14.18 -2.60
N GLU A 38 -38.07 -13.89 -1.30
CA GLU A 38 -39.13 -14.16 -0.32
C GLU A 38 -40.41 -13.38 -0.62
N ALA A 39 -40.30 -12.10 -1.00
CA ALA A 39 -41.46 -11.28 -1.35
C ALA A 39 -42.20 -11.82 -2.59
N ILE A 40 -41.46 -12.25 -3.62
CA ILE A 40 -42.03 -12.89 -4.82
C ILE A 40 -42.70 -14.22 -4.45
N ALA A 41 -42.04 -15.03 -3.62
CA ALA A 41 -42.59 -16.28 -3.12
C ALA A 41 -43.90 -16.07 -2.32
N HIS A 42 -43.93 -15.07 -1.44
CA HIS A 42 -45.14 -14.70 -0.70
C HIS A 42 -46.27 -14.21 -1.61
N PHE A 43 -45.94 -13.39 -2.62
CA PHE A 43 -46.93 -12.89 -3.58
C PHE A 43 -47.56 -14.02 -4.39
N ASN A 44 -46.73 -14.93 -4.94
CA ASN A 44 -47.20 -16.08 -5.72
C ASN A 44 -48.00 -17.06 -4.86
N ALA A 45 -47.58 -17.30 -3.61
CA ALA A 45 -48.31 -18.11 -2.65
C ALA A 45 -49.73 -17.57 -2.37
N LYS A 46 -49.91 -16.25 -2.40
CA LYS A 46 -51.19 -15.59 -2.12
C LYS A 46 -52.11 -15.49 -3.36
N HIS A 47 -51.57 -15.26 -4.55
CA HIS A 47 -52.36 -14.92 -5.74
C HIS A 47 -52.49 -16.03 -6.77
N ASN A 48 -51.58 -17.00 -6.80
CA ASN A 48 -51.62 -18.13 -7.74
C ASN A 48 -51.54 -19.49 -7.03
N PRO A 49 -52.47 -19.82 -6.10
CA PRO A 49 -52.52 -21.15 -5.54
C PRO A 49 -53.00 -22.15 -6.61
N CYS A 50 -52.03 -22.83 -7.24
CA CYS A 50 -52.18 -24.17 -7.84
C CYS A 50 -52.74 -24.34 -9.27
N ASP A 51 -52.32 -23.54 -10.27
CA ASP A 51 -52.62 -23.85 -11.69
C ASP A 51 -51.43 -24.42 -12.51
N MET A 52 -50.24 -24.60 -11.92
CA MET A 52 -49.09 -25.24 -12.59
C MET A 52 -48.69 -26.58 -11.95
N PRO A 53 -48.30 -27.60 -12.75
CA PRO A 53 -47.63 -28.81 -12.24
C PRO A 53 -46.32 -28.41 -11.54
N GLY A 54 -46.27 -28.57 -10.20
CA GLY A 54 -45.13 -28.17 -9.37
C GLY A 54 -45.37 -27.00 -8.41
N GLY A 55 -46.55 -26.35 -8.49
CA GLY A 55 -47.01 -25.38 -7.49
C GLY A 55 -46.29 -24.01 -7.50
N THR A 56 -46.55 -23.21 -6.46
CA THR A 56 -46.06 -21.82 -6.30
C THR A 56 -44.54 -21.71 -6.25
N PHE A 57 -43.85 -22.76 -5.80
CA PHE A 57 -42.39 -22.87 -5.82
C PHE A 57 -41.81 -22.82 -7.24
N VAL A 58 -42.38 -23.59 -8.18
CA VAL A 58 -41.88 -23.66 -9.57
C VAL A 58 -42.11 -22.35 -10.31
N ALA A 59 -43.25 -21.68 -10.08
CA ALA A 59 -43.53 -20.37 -10.66
C ALA A 59 -42.54 -19.30 -10.18
N THR A 60 -42.28 -19.22 -8.86
CA THR A 60 -41.29 -18.30 -8.31
C THR A 60 -39.88 -18.61 -8.80
N LEU A 61 -39.49 -19.90 -8.82
CA LEU A 61 -38.16 -20.30 -9.28
C LEU A 61 -37.96 -19.98 -10.76
N SER A 62 -38.96 -20.23 -11.61
CA SER A 62 -38.88 -19.90 -13.05
C SER A 62 -38.70 -18.41 -13.28
N GLN A 63 -39.38 -17.55 -12.51
CA GLN A 63 -39.22 -16.09 -12.60
C GLN A 63 -37.82 -15.65 -12.19
N ILE A 64 -37.25 -16.27 -11.15
CA ILE A 64 -35.89 -15.95 -10.68
C ILE A 64 -34.85 -16.41 -11.70
N ILE A 65 -35.01 -17.62 -12.26
CA ILE A 65 -34.13 -18.17 -13.30
C ILE A 65 -34.16 -17.27 -14.54
N ASP A 66 -35.35 -16.91 -15.03
CA ASP A 66 -35.53 -16.04 -16.21
C ASP A 66 -34.90 -14.64 -15.99
N ALA A 67 -35.09 -14.07 -14.80
CA ALA A 67 -34.46 -12.81 -14.42
C ALA A 67 -32.92 -12.90 -14.35
N HIS A 68 -32.38 -14.06 -13.97
CA HIS A 68 -30.94 -14.28 -13.88
C HIS A 68 -30.30 -14.72 -15.20
N GLU A 69 -31.05 -15.28 -16.15
CA GLU A 69 -30.52 -15.75 -17.44
C GLU A 69 -29.87 -14.61 -18.24
N HIS A 70 -30.43 -13.40 -18.11
CA HIS A 70 -29.91 -12.20 -18.77
C HIS A 70 -28.89 -11.42 -17.92
N TYR A 71 -28.62 -11.87 -16.69
CA TYR A 71 -27.74 -11.19 -15.75
C TYR A 71 -26.37 -11.86 -15.69
N LYS A 72 -25.34 -11.20 -16.24
CA LYS A 72 -23.97 -11.73 -16.30
C LYS A 72 -23.20 -11.70 -14.97
N GLY A 73 -23.83 -11.40 -13.83
CA GLY A 73 -23.12 -11.16 -12.56
C GLY A 73 -22.69 -9.69 -12.38
N PHE A 74 -21.81 -9.44 -11.42
CA PHE A 74 -21.32 -8.09 -11.08
C PHE A 74 -19.78 -8.07 -11.01
N GLY A 75 -19.15 -6.95 -11.36
CA GLY A 75 -17.68 -6.89 -11.45
C GLY A 75 -17.11 -7.78 -12.56
N GLU A 76 -15.84 -8.17 -12.43
CA GLU A 76 -15.16 -9.05 -13.40
C GLU A 76 -15.51 -10.54 -13.17
N THR A 77 -15.55 -10.98 -11.92
CA THR A 77 -15.74 -12.37 -11.48
C THR A 77 -16.96 -12.58 -10.58
N GLY A 78 -17.58 -11.49 -10.11
CA GLY A 78 -18.68 -11.57 -9.16
C GLY A 78 -19.93 -12.25 -9.75
N GLU A 79 -20.53 -13.13 -8.97
CA GLU A 79 -21.72 -13.90 -9.37
C GLU A 79 -22.68 -14.17 -8.20
N PHE A 80 -23.93 -14.42 -8.57
CA PHE A 80 -24.95 -14.95 -7.68
C PHE A 80 -25.12 -16.45 -7.89
N THR A 81 -25.24 -17.18 -6.80
CA THR A 81 -25.56 -18.60 -6.83
C THR A 81 -26.76 -18.85 -5.95
N LEU A 82 -27.68 -19.67 -6.42
CA LEU A 82 -28.84 -20.13 -5.69
C LEU A 82 -28.78 -21.65 -5.69
N ALA A 83 -28.93 -22.27 -4.53
CA ALA A 83 -28.93 -23.72 -4.45
C ALA A 83 -29.97 -24.21 -3.47
N ARG A 84 -30.23 -25.51 -3.54
CA ARG A 84 -31.01 -26.25 -2.56
C ARG A 84 -30.24 -27.49 -2.11
N ARG A 85 -30.62 -28.00 -0.94
CA ARG A 85 -30.14 -29.30 -0.48
C ARG A 85 -31.08 -30.40 -0.97
N GLU A 86 -30.53 -31.37 -1.70
CA GLU A 86 -31.21 -32.61 -2.09
C GLU A 86 -30.45 -33.81 -1.49
N GLY A 87 -30.97 -34.33 -0.37
CA GLY A 87 -30.28 -35.36 0.41
C GLY A 87 -28.91 -34.88 0.91
N GLU A 88 -27.85 -35.51 0.42
CA GLU A 88 -26.45 -35.22 0.75
C GLU A 88 -25.74 -34.39 -0.33
N GLN A 89 -26.49 -33.74 -1.22
CA GLN A 89 -25.96 -32.91 -2.29
C GLN A 89 -26.51 -31.48 -2.24
N ILE A 90 -25.67 -30.54 -2.65
CA ILE A 90 -25.99 -29.15 -2.93
C ILE A 90 -26.22 -29.05 -4.43
N VAL A 91 -27.47 -28.79 -4.82
CA VAL A 91 -27.88 -28.65 -6.22
C VAL A 91 -28.10 -27.18 -6.51
N PHE A 92 -27.26 -26.63 -7.38
CA PHE A 92 -27.36 -25.25 -7.83
C PHE A 92 -28.46 -25.11 -8.89
N LEU A 93 -29.22 -24.03 -8.82
CA LEU A 93 -30.45 -23.82 -9.59
C LEU A 93 -30.32 -22.73 -10.66
N LEU A 94 -29.25 -21.93 -10.63
CA LEU A 94 -28.98 -20.86 -11.60
C LEU A 94 -27.85 -21.27 -12.53
N ARG A 95 -27.96 -20.85 -13.80
CA ARG A 95 -26.82 -20.87 -14.73
C ARG A 95 -25.75 -19.89 -14.23
N HIS A 96 -24.49 -20.30 -14.29
CA HIS A 96 -23.37 -19.48 -13.83
C HIS A 96 -22.71 -18.72 -14.99
N ARG A 97 -22.09 -17.58 -14.66
CA ARG A 97 -21.36 -16.71 -15.61
C ARG A 97 -20.21 -17.46 -16.30
N HIS A 98 -19.68 -18.47 -15.64
CA HIS A 98 -18.59 -19.31 -16.13
C HIS A 98 -19.18 -20.39 -17.05
N PHE A 99 -19.19 -20.07 -18.34
CA PHE A 99 -19.81 -20.78 -19.48
C PHE A 99 -19.45 -22.27 -19.66
N ASP A 100 -18.64 -22.88 -18.79
CA ASP A 100 -18.16 -24.25 -18.97
C ASP A 100 -19.14 -25.32 -18.46
N LEU A 101 -20.13 -24.96 -17.66
CA LEU A 101 -21.14 -25.89 -17.13
C LEU A 101 -22.51 -25.22 -17.17
N GLU A 102 -23.31 -25.54 -18.20
CA GLU A 102 -24.74 -25.16 -18.25
C GLU A 102 -25.51 -25.60 -16.99
N ASN A 103 -25.00 -26.62 -16.30
CA ASN A 103 -25.38 -27.02 -14.96
C ASN A 103 -24.13 -27.31 -14.12
N PRO A 104 -23.75 -26.47 -13.14
CA PRO A 104 -22.75 -26.84 -12.12
C PRO A 104 -23.05 -28.22 -11.54
N GLN A 105 -22.02 -29.07 -11.41
CA GLN A 105 -22.19 -30.40 -10.85
C GLN A 105 -22.65 -30.29 -9.38
N PRO A 106 -23.59 -31.16 -8.94
CA PRO A 106 -23.96 -31.22 -7.54
C PRO A 106 -22.75 -31.45 -6.65
N VAL A 107 -22.61 -30.62 -5.62
CA VAL A 107 -21.49 -30.72 -4.67
C VAL A 107 -21.95 -31.54 -3.46
N SER A 108 -21.14 -32.50 -3.02
CA SER A 108 -21.46 -33.23 -1.78
C SER A 108 -21.53 -32.27 -0.60
N PHE A 109 -22.60 -32.37 0.21
CA PHE A 109 -22.79 -31.54 1.39
C PHE A 109 -21.65 -31.68 2.41
N LYS A 110 -20.96 -32.82 2.41
CA LYS A 110 -19.80 -33.12 3.27
C LYS A 110 -18.46 -32.63 2.71
N SER A 111 -18.42 -32.18 1.45
CA SER A 111 -17.21 -31.67 0.81
C SER A 111 -16.78 -30.32 1.42
N HIS A 112 -15.50 -29.99 1.36
CA HIS A 112 -15.03 -28.63 1.70
C HIS A 112 -15.40 -27.58 0.64
N LEU A 113 -15.84 -28.01 -0.54
CA LEU A 113 -16.36 -27.12 -1.59
C LEU A 113 -17.68 -26.49 -1.18
N ALA A 114 -17.98 -25.33 -1.78
CA ALA A 114 -19.21 -24.58 -1.61
C ALA A 114 -19.58 -24.29 -0.14
N GLU A 115 -18.58 -24.03 0.72
CA GLU A 115 -18.79 -23.74 2.15
C GLU A 115 -19.78 -22.59 2.39
N PRO A 116 -19.71 -21.44 1.68
CA PRO A 116 -20.68 -20.36 1.87
C PRO A 116 -22.13 -20.82 1.60
N MET A 117 -22.33 -21.64 0.55
CA MET A 117 -23.66 -22.15 0.21
C MET A 117 -24.16 -23.16 1.23
N ARG A 118 -23.28 -24.03 1.74
CA ARG A 118 -23.61 -24.93 2.84
C ARG A 118 -24.08 -24.16 4.07
N GLN A 119 -23.41 -23.06 4.45
CA GLN A 119 -23.84 -22.24 5.59
C GLN A 119 -25.23 -21.63 5.37
N ALA A 120 -25.52 -21.09 4.19
CA ALA A 120 -26.87 -20.62 3.84
C ALA A 120 -27.92 -21.74 3.94
N LEU A 121 -27.62 -22.93 3.42
CA LEU A 121 -28.53 -24.09 3.49
C LEU A 121 -28.71 -24.65 4.90
N LEU A 122 -27.78 -24.35 5.82
CA LEU A 122 -27.92 -24.61 7.26
C LEU A 122 -28.74 -23.54 7.99
N GLY A 123 -29.27 -22.54 7.27
CA GLY A 123 -30.08 -21.46 7.84
C GLY A 123 -29.26 -20.32 8.44
N ARG A 124 -27.96 -20.21 8.11
CA ARG A 124 -27.08 -19.16 8.62
C ARG A 124 -26.93 -18.04 7.60
N ALA A 125 -26.78 -16.83 8.11
CA ALA A 125 -26.49 -15.63 7.36
C ALA A 125 -25.12 -15.11 7.76
N GLY A 126 -24.39 -14.50 6.81
CA GLY A 126 -23.12 -13.85 7.11
C GLY A 126 -22.18 -13.76 5.93
N THR A 127 -20.92 -13.51 6.23
CA THR A 127 -19.83 -13.44 5.25
C THR A 127 -18.72 -14.40 5.61
N MET A 128 -17.97 -14.83 4.61
CA MET A 128 -16.74 -15.57 4.81
C MET A 128 -15.83 -15.51 3.60
N ILE A 129 -14.56 -15.83 3.84
CA ILE A 129 -13.63 -16.26 2.81
C ILE A 129 -13.65 -17.79 2.79
N GLY A 130 -13.96 -18.39 1.65
CA GLY A 130 -14.07 -19.84 1.53
C GLY A 130 -13.95 -20.33 0.10
N LEU A 131 -13.91 -21.65 -0.06
CA LEU A 131 -13.94 -22.28 -1.37
C LEU A 131 -15.36 -22.26 -1.93
N ASP A 132 -15.47 -21.87 -3.19
CA ASP A 132 -16.72 -21.96 -3.93
C ASP A 132 -16.95 -23.38 -4.49
N TYR A 133 -17.94 -23.54 -5.38
CA TYR A 133 -18.20 -24.83 -6.03
C TYR A 133 -17.14 -25.21 -7.08
N ARG A 134 -16.37 -24.24 -7.59
CA ARG A 134 -15.23 -24.47 -8.50
C ARG A 134 -13.95 -24.82 -7.75
N GLY A 135 -13.92 -24.64 -6.43
CA GLY A 135 -12.71 -24.78 -5.62
C GLY A 135 -11.84 -23.53 -5.63
N GLU A 136 -12.39 -22.39 -6.01
CA GLU A 136 -11.70 -21.11 -6.00
C GLU A 136 -11.96 -20.35 -4.70
N TRP A 137 -10.96 -19.62 -4.23
CA TRP A 137 -11.08 -18.80 -3.02
C TRP A 137 -11.88 -17.54 -3.32
N VAL A 138 -13.02 -17.41 -2.66
CA VAL A 138 -13.95 -16.29 -2.85
C VAL A 138 -14.22 -15.57 -1.54
N LEU A 139 -14.47 -14.26 -1.63
CA LEU A 139 -15.20 -13.54 -0.60
C LEU A 139 -16.69 -13.72 -0.92
N ALA A 140 -17.45 -14.26 0.03
CA ALA A 140 -18.85 -14.58 -0.17
C ALA A 140 -19.71 -14.05 0.98
N ALA A 141 -20.86 -13.49 0.62
CA ALA A 141 -21.98 -13.26 1.53
C ALA A 141 -23.08 -14.28 1.22
N TYR A 142 -23.61 -14.90 2.26
CA TYR A 142 -24.56 -16.00 2.14
C TYR A 142 -25.77 -15.74 3.03
N GLU A 143 -26.96 -16.03 2.50
CA GLU A 143 -28.24 -15.78 3.16
C GLU A 143 -29.20 -16.95 2.92
N PRO A 144 -29.97 -17.37 3.95
CA PRO A 144 -30.99 -18.39 3.79
C PRO A 144 -32.28 -17.80 3.21
N VAL A 145 -33.02 -18.61 2.46
CA VAL A 145 -34.37 -18.30 1.95
C VAL A 145 -35.31 -19.41 2.46
N PRO A 146 -35.80 -19.32 3.71
CA PRO A 146 -36.48 -20.42 4.39
C PRO A 146 -37.78 -20.87 3.71
N LEU A 147 -38.55 -19.94 3.16
CA LEU A 147 -39.85 -20.22 2.53
C LEU A 147 -39.73 -21.21 1.36
N LEU A 148 -38.61 -21.15 0.64
CA LEU A 148 -38.32 -22.02 -0.51
C LEU A 148 -37.32 -23.14 -0.17
N LYS A 149 -36.81 -23.19 1.07
CA LYS A 149 -35.68 -24.06 1.48
C LYS A 149 -34.45 -23.92 0.57
N LEU A 150 -34.17 -22.68 0.16
CA LEU A 150 -33.03 -22.33 -0.69
C LEU A 150 -31.96 -21.58 0.11
N GLY A 151 -30.76 -21.54 -0.43
CA GLY A 151 -29.70 -20.62 -0.01
C GLY A 151 -29.27 -19.76 -1.19
N ILE A 152 -29.01 -18.49 -0.95
CA ILE A 152 -28.44 -17.56 -1.93
C ILE A 152 -27.06 -17.12 -1.46
N VAL A 153 -26.12 -17.03 -2.40
CA VAL A 153 -24.75 -16.56 -2.14
C VAL A 153 -24.36 -15.57 -3.22
N ALA A 154 -23.96 -14.39 -2.79
CA ALA A 154 -23.25 -13.42 -3.62
C ALA A 154 -21.75 -13.56 -3.34
N LYS A 155 -20.92 -13.71 -4.37
CA LYS A 155 -19.48 -13.92 -4.19
C LYS A 155 -18.65 -13.19 -5.25
N ILE A 156 -17.39 -12.92 -4.92
CA ILE A 156 -16.36 -12.38 -5.81
C ILE A 156 -15.06 -13.18 -5.59
N ASP A 157 -14.33 -13.46 -6.66
CA ASP A 157 -13.04 -14.16 -6.56
C ASP A 157 -12.02 -13.29 -5.82
N MET A 158 -11.28 -13.91 -4.89
CA MET A 158 -10.25 -13.21 -4.11
C MET A 158 -9.14 -12.63 -5.01
N ALA A 159 -8.93 -13.23 -6.17
CA ALA A 159 -8.00 -12.74 -7.19
C ALA A 159 -8.41 -11.38 -7.76
N GLU A 160 -9.70 -11.14 -8.01
CA GLU A 160 -10.20 -9.84 -8.49
C GLU A 160 -9.97 -8.75 -7.44
N ILE A 161 -10.30 -9.04 -6.17
CA ILE A 161 -10.12 -8.09 -5.07
C ILE A 161 -8.64 -7.71 -4.91
N ARG A 162 -7.72 -8.68 -5.05
CA ARG A 162 -6.28 -8.45 -4.84
C ARG A 162 -5.54 -7.88 -6.05
N ALA A 163 -6.03 -8.11 -7.27
CA ALA A 163 -5.37 -7.70 -8.51
C ALA A 163 -4.94 -6.21 -8.55
N PRO A 164 -5.79 -5.22 -8.21
CA PRO A 164 -5.39 -3.82 -8.26
C PRO A 164 -4.27 -3.49 -7.25
N PHE A 165 -4.29 -4.10 -6.06
CA PHE A 165 -3.28 -3.86 -5.02
C PHE A 165 -1.94 -4.49 -5.34
N ILE A 166 -1.94 -5.68 -5.94
CA ILE A 166 -0.71 -6.30 -6.45
C ILE A 166 -0.08 -5.42 -7.54
N ARG A 167 -0.89 -4.90 -8.47
CA ARG A 167 -0.42 -3.97 -9.51
C ARG A 167 0.15 -2.68 -8.90
N MET A 168 -0.53 -2.08 -7.93
CA MET A 168 -0.02 -0.89 -7.22
C MET A 168 1.28 -1.18 -6.46
N GLY A 169 1.42 -2.36 -5.87
CA GLY A 169 2.66 -2.79 -5.22
C GLY A 169 3.84 -2.82 -6.17
N TRP A 170 3.67 -3.36 -7.39
CA TRP A 170 4.72 -3.37 -8.41
C TRP A 170 5.13 -1.96 -8.85
N ILE A 171 4.15 -1.07 -9.04
CA ILE A 171 4.40 0.34 -9.40
C ILE A 171 5.16 1.04 -8.28
N ALA A 172 4.72 0.90 -7.03
CA ALA A 172 5.37 1.50 -5.86
C ALA A 172 6.80 0.99 -5.68
N MET A 173 7.04 -0.30 -5.93
CA MET A 173 8.38 -0.90 -5.88
C MET A 173 9.28 -0.32 -6.97
N ALA A 174 8.79 -0.19 -8.21
CA ALA A 174 9.55 0.38 -9.32
C ALA A 174 9.93 1.86 -9.06
N ILE A 175 8.97 2.66 -8.57
CA ILE A 175 9.21 4.06 -8.18
C ILE A 175 10.23 4.14 -7.05
N SER A 176 10.10 3.29 -6.02
CA SER A 176 11.03 3.26 -4.89
C SER A 176 12.47 2.92 -5.35
N LEU A 177 12.61 1.95 -6.25
CA LEU A 177 13.90 1.60 -6.83
C LEU A 177 14.50 2.76 -7.63
N LEU A 178 13.69 3.43 -8.44
CA LEU A 178 14.12 4.60 -9.22
C LEU A 178 14.62 5.72 -8.31
N ILE A 179 13.92 6.02 -7.21
CA ILE A 179 14.34 7.02 -6.23
C ILE A 179 15.67 6.63 -5.57
N ILE A 180 15.86 5.35 -5.22
CA ILE A 180 17.13 4.87 -4.63
C ILE A 180 18.27 5.05 -5.64
N VAL A 181 18.08 4.64 -6.90
CA VAL A 181 19.09 4.80 -7.96
C VAL A 181 19.40 6.28 -8.19
N ALA A 182 18.39 7.15 -8.23
CA ALA A 182 18.57 8.59 -8.38
C ALA A 182 19.32 9.20 -7.18
N ALA A 183 19.01 8.76 -5.95
CA ALA A 183 19.69 9.21 -4.75
C ALA A 183 21.17 8.78 -4.74
N ILE A 184 21.47 7.53 -5.11
CA ILE A 184 22.85 7.04 -5.25
C ILE A 184 23.58 7.83 -6.34
N TRP A 185 22.96 8.03 -7.50
CA TRP A 185 23.56 8.79 -8.60
C TRP A 185 23.84 10.24 -8.22
N ALA A 186 22.88 10.91 -7.57
CA ALA A 186 23.03 12.28 -7.08
C ALA A 186 24.13 12.38 -6.01
N PHE A 187 24.20 11.40 -5.09
CA PHE A 187 25.25 11.32 -4.09
C PHE A 187 26.64 11.27 -4.75
N LEU A 188 26.85 10.33 -5.67
CA LEU A 188 28.14 10.18 -6.37
C LEU A 188 28.47 11.41 -7.26
N ARG A 189 27.47 12.07 -7.84
CA ARG A 189 27.71 13.23 -8.73
C ARG A 189 27.90 14.55 -8.02
N ILE A 190 27.25 14.75 -6.86
CA ILE A 190 27.21 16.04 -6.17
C ILE A 190 28.12 16.03 -4.94
N VAL A 191 28.10 14.97 -4.14
CA VAL A 191 28.80 14.94 -2.86
C VAL A 191 30.30 14.75 -3.07
N ASP A 192 30.71 13.85 -3.97
CA ASP A 192 32.12 13.60 -4.28
C ASP A 192 32.90 14.87 -4.67
N PRO A 193 32.45 15.70 -5.64
CA PRO A 193 33.19 16.91 -5.99
C PRO A 193 33.18 17.97 -4.87
N ILE A 194 32.15 18.01 -4.02
CA ILE A 194 32.10 18.93 -2.88
C ILE A 194 33.14 18.51 -1.84
N ILE A 195 33.21 17.22 -1.49
CA ILE A 195 34.21 16.70 -0.54
C ILE A 195 35.63 17.01 -1.04
N ILE A 196 35.90 16.74 -2.32
CA ILE A 196 37.22 17.02 -2.91
C ILE A 196 37.56 18.51 -2.84
N ARG A 197 36.60 19.40 -3.14
CA ARG A 197 36.79 20.86 -3.03
C ARG A 197 37.09 21.27 -1.59
N MET A 198 36.36 20.73 -0.62
CA MET A 198 36.59 21.04 0.80
C MET A 198 37.99 20.63 1.27
N ILE A 199 38.49 19.48 0.82
CA ILE A 199 39.86 19.02 1.16
C ILE A 199 40.91 19.96 0.56
N LYS A 200 40.73 20.38 -0.72
CA LYS A 200 41.65 21.33 -1.37
C LYS A 200 41.65 22.68 -0.66
N THR A 201 40.47 23.22 -0.34
CA THR A 201 40.34 24.49 0.39
C THR A 201 41.05 24.44 1.75
N LYS A 202 40.88 23.36 2.51
CA LYS A 202 41.56 23.18 3.80
C LYS A 202 43.08 23.14 3.66
N THR A 203 43.58 22.50 2.61
CA THR A 203 45.03 22.40 2.35
C THR A 203 45.61 23.76 1.99
N TYR A 204 44.95 24.50 1.09
CA TYR A 204 45.37 25.86 0.71
C TYR A 204 45.43 26.81 1.90
N LEU A 205 44.43 26.77 2.79
CA LEU A 205 44.42 27.58 4.02
C LEU A 205 45.59 27.24 4.95
N ARG A 206 45.93 25.96 5.12
CA ARG A 206 47.09 25.56 5.93
C ARG A 206 48.40 26.09 5.34
N THR A 207 48.57 26.00 4.03
CA THR A 207 49.77 26.54 3.36
C THR A 207 49.89 28.05 3.52
N ILE A 208 48.79 28.81 3.44
CA ILE A 208 48.81 30.26 3.70
C ILE A 208 49.24 30.55 5.15
N LEU A 209 48.69 29.82 6.11
CA LEU A 209 49.03 30.00 7.53
C LEU A 209 50.51 29.67 7.79
N GLU A 210 51.01 28.57 7.24
CA GLU A 210 52.43 28.19 7.33
C GLU A 210 53.34 29.24 6.70
N TYR A 211 53.00 29.73 5.50
CA TYR A 211 53.77 30.77 4.81
C TYR A 211 53.77 32.09 5.58
N SER A 212 52.62 32.48 6.15
CA SER A 212 52.51 33.66 7.00
C SER A 212 53.40 33.55 8.25
N ASN A 213 53.40 32.39 8.92
CA ASN A 213 54.25 32.16 10.09
C ASN A 213 55.74 32.17 9.73
N GLN A 214 56.10 31.58 8.59
CA GLN A 214 57.49 31.57 8.15
C GLN A 214 57.97 32.99 7.77
N LEU A 215 57.11 33.79 7.15
CA LEU A 215 57.40 35.20 6.85
C LEU A 215 57.61 36.02 8.12
N THR A 216 56.77 35.87 9.13
CA THR A 216 56.91 36.60 10.39
C THR A 216 58.19 36.20 11.13
N GLU A 217 58.54 34.91 11.16
CA GLU A 217 59.82 34.46 11.74
C GLU A 217 61.03 35.01 10.99
N ARG A 218 61.03 34.97 9.64
CA ARG A 218 62.12 35.52 8.83
C ARG A 218 62.26 37.03 9.00
N LEU A 219 61.14 37.76 9.03
CA LEU A 219 61.15 39.21 9.27
C LEU A 219 61.68 39.53 10.65
N SER A 220 61.29 38.78 11.69
CA SER A 220 61.83 38.94 13.04
C SER A 220 63.34 38.74 13.04
N SER A 221 63.84 37.65 12.45
CA SER A 221 65.28 37.37 12.39
C SER A 221 66.08 38.44 11.62
N ILE A 222 65.55 38.99 10.54
CA ILE A 222 66.19 40.10 9.81
C ILE A 222 66.20 41.36 10.66
N VAL A 223 65.09 41.71 11.30
CA VAL A 223 65.00 42.89 12.18
C VAL A 223 65.96 42.78 13.35
N ASP A 224 66.05 41.61 13.99
CA ASP A 224 66.92 41.36 15.12
C ASP A 224 68.42 41.40 14.74
N SER A 225 68.77 40.99 13.52
CA SER A 225 70.16 41.01 13.02
C SER A 225 70.62 42.35 12.44
N LEU A 226 69.70 43.29 12.21
CA LEU A 226 70.05 44.65 11.80
C LEU A 226 70.51 45.46 13.03
N PRO A 227 71.55 46.30 12.91
CA PRO A 227 71.98 47.22 13.96
C PRO A 227 71.05 48.45 14.02
N VAL A 228 69.74 48.20 14.00
CA VAL A 228 68.68 49.21 14.01
C VAL A 228 67.68 48.79 15.07
N ILE A 229 67.30 49.72 15.94
CA ILE A 229 66.33 49.47 17.00
C ILE A 229 64.99 49.98 16.50
N PRO A 230 64.08 49.11 16.03
CA PRO A 230 62.76 49.57 15.63
C PRO A 230 62.02 50.04 16.88
N TYR A 231 61.55 51.28 16.87
CA TYR A 231 60.67 51.80 17.91
C TYR A 231 59.47 52.48 17.29
N THR A 232 58.35 52.47 17.99
CA THR A 232 57.21 53.34 17.68
C THR A 232 57.03 54.30 18.84
N CYS A 233 56.61 55.53 18.56
CA CYS A 233 56.29 56.52 19.57
C CYS A 233 54.90 57.11 19.31
N LYS A 234 54.31 57.74 20.33
CA LYS A 234 53.12 58.56 20.14
C LYS A 234 53.38 59.64 19.09
N ALA A 235 52.40 59.88 18.22
CA ALA A 235 52.52 60.83 17.11
C ALA A 235 52.52 62.30 17.58
N GLU A 236 51.93 62.60 18.74
CA GLU A 236 51.87 63.95 19.33
C GLU A 236 52.08 63.90 20.84
N GLY A 237 52.69 64.95 21.40
CA GLY A 237 52.95 65.10 22.83
C GLY A 237 54.41 64.84 23.23
N ASP A 238 54.61 64.03 24.27
CA ASP A 238 55.91 63.71 24.89
C ASP A 238 56.74 62.65 24.11
N PHE A 239 56.25 62.20 22.95
CA PHE A 239 56.88 61.22 22.06
C PHE A 239 57.36 59.93 22.76
N VAL A 240 56.68 59.51 23.83
CA VAL A 240 57.03 58.28 24.57
C VAL A 240 56.94 57.05 23.64
N ALA A 241 57.95 56.18 23.72
CA ALA A 241 58.00 54.95 22.94
C ALA A 241 56.88 53.99 23.37
N THR A 242 56.07 53.57 22.40
CA THR A 242 54.97 52.60 22.56
C THR A 242 55.39 51.16 22.24
N TYR A 243 56.46 50.99 21.46
CA TYR A 243 57.13 49.71 21.22
C TYR A 243 58.63 49.99 21.04
N VAL A 244 59.47 49.10 21.57
CA VAL A 244 60.92 49.12 21.37
C VAL A 244 61.37 47.70 21.02
N GLY A 245 62.16 47.58 19.96
CA GLY A 245 62.69 46.31 19.48
C GLY A 245 63.52 45.59 20.53
N LYS A 246 63.41 44.27 20.56
CA LYS A 246 64.09 43.41 21.56
C LYS A 246 65.61 43.44 21.45
N ASN A 247 66.13 43.85 20.30
CA ASN A 247 67.55 44.01 20.02
C ASN A 247 68.18 45.28 20.64
N ILE A 248 67.43 46.11 21.39
CA ILE A 248 67.96 47.34 22.02
C ILE A 248 69.21 47.09 22.87
N LYS A 249 69.23 46.01 23.65
CA LYS A 249 70.37 45.66 24.50
C LYS A 249 71.59 45.21 23.70
N GLU A 250 71.36 44.43 22.65
CA GLU A 250 72.45 43.95 21.76
C GLU A 250 73.04 45.09 20.92
N VAL A 251 72.22 46.05 20.49
CA VAL A 251 72.66 47.17 19.64
C VAL A 251 73.24 48.33 20.46
N THR A 252 72.69 48.65 21.64
CA THR A 252 73.12 49.81 22.45
C THR A 252 74.00 49.46 23.65
N GLY A 253 73.90 48.22 24.16
CA GLY A 253 74.53 47.83 25.42
C GLY A 253 73.78 48.26 26.70
N TYR A 254 72.62 48.91 26.57
CA TYR A 254 71.80 49.39 27.69
C TYR A 254 70.48 48.60 27.78
N GLU A 255 70.01 48.35 29.01
CA GLU A 255 68.68 47.79 29.29
C GLU A 255 67.59 48.88 29.30
#